data_AF-A0A5E6ZYP6-F1
#
_entry.id   AF-A0A5E6ZYP6-F1
#
_cell.length_a   1.000
_cell.length_b   1.000
_cell.length_c   1.000
_cell.angle_alpha   90.00
_cell.angle_beta   90.00
_cell.angle_gamma   90.00
#
_symmetry.space_group_name_H-M   'P 1'
#
loop_
_entity.id
_entity.type
_entity.pdbx_description
1 polymer ?
#
loop_
_entity_poly.entity_id
_entity_poly.type
_entity_poly.pdbx_seq_one_letter_code
_entity_poly.pdbx_strand_id
1 'polypeptide(L)'
;MTDFITVADVDAQLGPGWAGTGDPVLAVTMANAWLTTKIKRAVPDPVPAEIKTAGAQVAKDAAAGKLYTFTQKEVQSKTVSAQSGTSVSKTYVAGSTDQSASVNFALALLDPWIKRSGVLMLKRT
;
A
#
# COMPACT_ATOMS: atom_id res chain seq x y z
N MET A 1 16.15 -7.21 4.76
CA MET A 1 14.71 -7.10 4.44
C MET A 1 13.98 -7.94 5.47
N THR A 2 12.94 -7.40 6.10
CA THR A 2 12.17 -8.15 7.10
C THR A 2 11.02 -8.83 6.39
N ASP A 3 10.90 -10.15 6.55
CA ASP A 3 9.78 -10.91 6.02
C ASP A 3 8.62 -10.85 7.01
N PHE A 4 7.63 -10.01 6.71
CA PHE A 4 6.44 -9.84 7.55
C PHE A 4 5.34 -10.84 7.18
N ILE A 5 5.29 -11.21 5.91
CA ILE A 5 4.33 -12.17 5.35
C ILE A 5 5.03 -13.16 4.41
N THR A 6 4.47 -14.37 4.32
CA THR A 6 4.82 -15.40 3.34
C THR A 6 3.66 -15.63 2.35
N VAL A 7 3.91 -16.34 1.24
CA VAL A 7 2.84 -16.75 0.31
C VAL A 7 1.75 -17.54 1.04
N ALA A 8 2.14 -18.42 1.96
CA ALA A 8 1.20 -19.20 2.76
C ALA A 8 0.33 -18.31 3.68
N ASP A 9 0.88 -17.25 4.27
CA ASP A 9 0.09 -16.28 5.04
C ASP A 9 -0.95 -15.58 4.14
N VAL A 10 -0.56 -15.21 2.92
CA VAL A 10 -1.47 -14.55 1.97
C VAL A 10 -2.55 -15.51 1.47
N ASP A 11 -2.19 -16.76 1.17
CA ASP A 11 -3.14 -17.81 0.80
C ASP A 11 -4.14 -18.09 1.93
N ALA A 12 -3.68 -18.09 3.19
CA ALA A 12 -4.56 -18.28 4.34
C ALA A 12 -5.54 -17.11 4.53
N GLN A 13 -5.18 -15.90 4.11
CA GLN A 13 -6.03 -14.71 4.28
C GLN A 13 -6.95 -14.42 3.10
N LEU A 14 -6.45 -14.58 1.87
CA LEU A 14 -7.16 -14.21 0.64
C LEU A 14 -7.69 -15.41 -0.14
N GLY A 15 -7.29 -16.62 0.25
CA GLY A 15 -7.56 -17.85 -0.48
C GLY A 15 -6.56 -18.10 -1.61
N PRO A 16 -6.50 -19.35 -2.11
CA PRO A 16 -5.64 -19.71 -3.22
C PRO A 16 -6.04 -18.95 -4.49
N GLY A 17 -5.06 -18.55 -5.29
CA GLY A 17 -5.29 -17.83 -6.55
C GLY A 17 -5.41 -16.31 -6.43
N TRP A 18 -5.12 -15.73 -5.25
CA TRP A 18 -5.10 -14.27 -5.04
C TRP A 18 -4.17 -13.52 -6.01
N ALA A 19 -3.10 -14.18 -6.48
CA ALA A 19 -2.15 -13.61 -7.42
C ALA A 19 -2.66 -13.60 -8.88
N GLY A 20 -3.73 -14.32 -9.20
CA GLY A 20 -4.24 -14.45 -10.56
C GLY A 20 -3.17 -14.99 -11.53
N THR A 21 -2.83 -14.18 -12.54
CA THR A 21 -1.76 -14.49 -13.51
C THR A 21 -0.39 -13.94 -13.10
N GLY A 22 -0.30 -13.25 -11.96
CA GLY A 22 0.95 -12.69 -11.44
C GLY A 22 1.81 -13.72 -10.72
N ASP A 23 3.08 -13.39 -10.50
CA ASP A 23 3.99 -14.21 -9.68
C ASP A 23 3.75 -13.93 -8.18
N PRO A 24 3.23 -14.92 -7.42
CA PRO A 24 2.93 -14.75 -5.99
C PRO A 24 4.19 -14.50 -5.14
N VAL A 25 5.33 -15.10 -5.50
CA VAL A 25 6.59 -14.97 -4.75
C VAL A 25 7.15 -13.56 -4.93
N LEU A 26 7.17 -13.07 -6.17
CA LEU A 26 7.57 -11.71 -6.47
C LEU A 26 6.64 -10.68 -5.81
N ALA A 27 5.33 -10.91 -5.87
CA ALA A 27 4.34 -10.03 -5.27
C ALA A 27 4.47 -9.94 -3.73
N VAL A 28 4.72 -11.05 -3.04
CA VAL A 28 5.00 -11.06 -1.60
C VAL A 28 6.30 -10.32 -1.29
N THR A 29 7.33 -10.50 -2.12
CA THR A 29 8.61 -9.79 -1.96
C THR A 29 8.41 -8.28 -2.10
N MET A 30 7.66 -7.84 -3.12
CA MET A 30 7.30 -6.42 -3.29
C MET A 30 6.49 -5.88 -2.09
N ALA A 31 5.57 -6.68 -1.55
CA ALA A 31 4.80 -6.30 -0.37
C ALA A 31 5.67 -6.17 0.90
N ASN A 32 6.56 -7.13 1.17
CA ASN A 32 7.50 -7.05 2.30
C ASN A 32 8.44 -5.85 2.17
N ALA A 33 8.89 -5.53 0.95
CA ALA A 33 9.70 -4.35 0.69
C ALA A 33 8.89 -3.08 0.99
N TRP A 34 7.65 -3.01 0.51
CA TRP A 34 6.74 -1.89 0.79
C TRP A 34 6.49 -1.72 2.29
N LEU A 35 6.16 -2.79 3.01
CA LEU A 35 5.96 -2.78 4.46
C LEU A 35 7.20 -2.29 5.20
N THR A 36 8.39 -2.76 4.81
CA THR A 36 9.67 -2.30 5.38
C THR A 36 9.85 -0.78 5.22
N THR A 37 9.38 -0.18 4.12
CA THR A 37 9.46 1.28 3.96
C THR A 37 8.49 2.04 4.87
N LYS A 38 7.33 1.46 5.19
CA LYS A 38 6.24 2.12 5.94
C LYS A 38 6.36 1.95 7.43
N ILE A 39 6.70 0.75 7.90
CA ILE A 39 6.84 0.42 9.31
C ILE A 39 8.10 1.12 9.84
N LYS A 40 7.91 2.08 10.75
CA LYS A 40 9.03 2.83 11.38
C LYS A 40 9.30 2.40 12.83
N ARG A 41 8.42 1.60 13.40
CA ARG A 41 8.50 1.09 14.78
C ARG A 41 8.90 -0.38 14.78
N ALA A 42 9.45 -0.84 15.89
CA ALA A 42 9.68 -2.27 16.11
C ALA A 42 8.34 -3.01 16.03
N VAL A 43 8.34 -4.13 15.30
CA VAL A 43 7.20 -5.03 15.21
C VAL A 43 7.40 -6.12 16.25
N PRO A 44 6.40 -6.39 17.11
CA PRO A 44 6.47 -7.50 18.07
C PRO A 44 6.49 -8.84 17.35
N ASP A 45 7.07 -9.85 17.99
CA ASP A 45 7.04 -11.26 17.57
C ASP A 45 6.05 -12.01 18.48
N PRO A 46 4.98 -12.65 17.95
CA PRO A 46 4.64 -12.82 16.53
C PRO A 46 4.13 -11.55 15.84
N VAL A 47 4.36 -11.48 14.52
CA VAL A 47 3.88 -10.36 13.67
C VAL A 47 2.36 -10.18 13.83
N PRO A 48 1.89 -8.99 14.23
CA PRO A 48 0.47 -8.68 14.38
C PRO A 48 -0.37 -8.99 13.14
N ALA A 49 -1.61 -9.43 13.37
CA ALA A 49 -2.53 -9.79 12.30
C ALA A 49 -2.84 -8.62 11.35
N GLU A 50 -2.81 -7.39 11.85
CA GLU A 50 -3.01 -6.15 11.09
C GLU A 50 -1.88 -5.95 10.07
N ILE A 51 -0.63 -6.19 10.46
CA ILE A 51 0.53 -6.11 9.54
C ILE A 51 0.43 -7.22 8.49
N LYS A 52 0.02 -8.43 8.89
CA LYS A 52 -0.19 -9.53 7.95
C LYS A 52 -1.28 -9.22 6.93
N THR A 53 -2.42 -8.70 7.41
CA THR A 53 -3.56 -8.30 6.58
C THR A 53 -3.21 -7.15 5.63
N ALA A 54 -2.47 -6.15 6.11
CA ALA A 54 -1.94 -5.08 5.28
C ALA A 54 -1.00 -5.63 4.20
N GLY A 55 -0.10 -6.54 4.57
CA GLY A 55 0.81 -7.22 3.65
C GLY A 55 0.10 -7.99 2.56
N ALA A 56 -0.89 -8.81 2.92
CA ALA A 56 -1.66 -9.60 1.95
C ALA A 56 -2.40 -8.72 0.94
N GLN A 57 -3.00 -7.62 1.40
CA GLN A 57 -3.70 -6.70 0.51
C GLN A 57 -2.75 -5.97 -0.44
N VAL A 58 -1.56 -5.59 0.04
CA VAL A 58 -0.50 -4.99 -0.78
C VAL A 58 0.09 -6.00 -1.76
N ALA A 59 0.25 -7.27 -1.35
CA ALA A 59 0.71 -8.35 -2.22
C ALA A 59 -0.28 -8.59 -3.37
N LYS A 60 -1.58 -8.60 -3.10
CA LYS A 60 -2.62 -8.69 -4.13
C LYS A 60 -2.52 -7.57 -5.16
N ASP A 61 -2.29 -6.34 -4.71
CA ASP A 61 -2.07 -5.21 -5.61
C ASP A 61 -0.74 -5.29 -6.36
N ALA A 62 0.31 -5.87 -5.76
CA ALA A 62 1.58 -6.13 -6.43
C ALA A 62 1.42 -7.16 -7.55
N ALA A 63 0.72 -8.27 -7.27
CA ALA A 63 0.43 -9.30 -8.28
C ALA A 63 -0.43 -8.76 -9.43
N ALA A 64 -1.34 -7.82 -9.15
CA ALA A 64 -2.11 -7.12 -10.15
C ALA A 64 -1.32 -6.03 -10.91
N GLY A 65 -0.02 -5.86 -10.62
CA GLY A 65 0.84 -4.84 -11.22
C GLY A 65 0.42 -3.41 -10.90
N LYS A 66 -0.31 -3.19 -9.79
CA LYS A 66 -0.81 -1.88 -9.35
C LYS A 66 0.12 -1.23 -8.34
N LEU A 67 0.88 -2.03 -7.59
CA LEU A 67 1.90 -1.54 -6.67
C LEU A 67 3.07 -0.93 -7.44
N TYR A 68 3.63 0.19 -6.95
CA TYR A 68 4.75 0.93 -7.56
C TYR A 68 4.52 1.52 -8.97
N THR A 69 3.30 1.49 -9.49
CA THR A 69 2.94 2.08 -10.80
C THR A 69 3.10 3.60 -10.88
N PHE A 70 3.16 4.29 -9.74
CA PHE A 70 3.27 5.74 -9.69
C PHE A 70 4.71 6.26 -9.78
N THR A 71 5.73 5.42 -9.64
CA THR A 71 7.12 5.86 -9.82
C THR A 71 7.45 6.18 -11.29
N GLN A 72 6.57 5.83 -12.24
CA GLN A 72 6.67 6.25 -13.65
C GLN A 72 5.90 7.55 -13.99
N LYS A 73 5.14 8.14 -13.05
CA LYS A 73 4.20 9.26 -13.32
C LYS A 73 4.74 10.66 -12.98
N GLU A 74 6.05 10.88 -13.03
CA GLU A 74 6.53 12.25 -13.34
C GLU A 74 6.27 12.64 -14.80
N VAL A 75 5.73 11.74 -15.62
CA VAL A 75 5.41 12.02 -17.02
C VAL A 75 3.90 12.01 -17.27
N GLN A 76 3.42 13.19 -17.66
CA GLN A 76 2.21 13.46 -18.45
C GLN A 76 0.85 13.29 -17.73
N SER A 77 0.32 14.44 -17.29
CA SER A 77 -1.09 14.82 -17.37
C SER A 77 -1.87 13.97 -18.38
N LYS A 78 -2.81 13.16 -17.89
CA LYS A 78 -3.68 12.32 -18.72
C LYS A 78 -5.00 13.05 -18.95
N THR A 79 -5.07 13.83 -20.02
CA THR A 79 -6.35 14.35 -20.54
C THR A 79 -7.03 13.24 -21.32
N VAL A 80 -8.20 12.79 -20.87
CA VAL A 80 -9.05 11.84 -21.61
C VAL A 80 -10.14 12.66 -22.27
N SER A 81 -10.01 12.90 -23.57
CA SER A 81 -11.06 13.53 -24.37
C SER A 81 -12.18 12.50 -24.61
N ALA A 82 -13.18 12.49 -23.74
CA ALA A 82 -14.49 11.95 -24.12
C ALA A 82 -15.12 12.95 -25.10
N GLN A 83 -15.84 12.43 -26.10
CA GLN A 83 -16.65 13.12 -27.12
C GLN A 83 -16.93 14.63 -26.89
N SER A 84 -16.82 15.43 -27.96
CA SER A 84 -17.07 16.88 -28.03
C SER A 84 -17.99 17.44 -26.93
N GLY A 85 -17.38 18.13 -25.96
CA GLY A 85 -18.08 19.04 -25.05
C GLY A 85 -18.10 18.65 -23.58
N THR A 86 -17.54 17.52 -23.16
CA THR A 86 -17.48 17.16 -21.71
C THR A 86 -16.09 16.69 -21.29
N SER A 87 -15.27 17.63 -20.84
CA SER A 87 -14.00 17.34 -20.16
C SER A 87 -14.29 17.07 -18.68
N VAL A 88 -13.97 15.87 -18.18
CA VAL A 88 -13.97 15.62 -16.73
C VAL A 88 -12.59 16.02 -16.19
N SER A 89 -12.46 17.28 -15.78
CA SER A 89 -11.29 17.75 -15.04
C SER A 89 -11.45 17.38 -13.57
N LYS A 90 -10.74 16.33 -13.12
CA LYS A 90 -10.52 16.10 -11.68
C LYS A 90 -9.26 16.85 -11.29
N THR A 91 -9.41 18.03 -10.72
CA THR A 91 -8.31 18.78 -10.10
C THR A 91 -7.98 18.10 -8.78
N TYR A 92 -7.02 17.19 -8.80
CA TYR A 92 -6.41 16.66 -7.58
C TYR A 92 -5.61 17.78 -6.92
N VAL A 93 -5.76 17.96 -5.61
CA VAL A 93 -4.90 18.85 -4.82
C VAL A 93 -3.45 18.42 -5.05
N ALA A 94 -2.55 19.37 -5.31
CA ALA A 94 -1.13 19.11 -5.55
C ALA A 94 -0.57 18.24 -4.41
N GLY A 95 -0.17 17.00 -4.74
CA GLY A 95 0.34 16.00 -3.79
C GLY A 95 -0.62 14.85 -3.46
N SER A 96 -1.86 14.86 -3.94
CA SER A 96 -2.78 13.71 -3.79
C SER A 96 -2.40 12.61 -4.79
N THR A 97 -1.67 11.60 -4.33
CA THR A 97 -1.41 10.39 -5.10
C THR A 97 -2.66 9.50 -5.07
N ASP A 98 -3.24 9.18 -6.22
CA ASP A 98 -4.30 8.16 -6.34
C ASP A 98 -3.75 6.78 -5.92
N GLN A 99 -3.77 6.49 -4.62
CA GLN A 99 -3.45 5.16 -4.13
C GLN A 99 -4.67 4.24 -4.30
N SER A 100 -4.42 2.97 -4.60
CA SER A 100 -5.49 1.98 -4.68
C SER A 100 -6.23 1.89 -3.33
N ALA A 101 -7.52 1.57 -3.37
CA ALA A 101 -8.31 1.35 -2.16
C ALA A 101 -7.68 0.32 -1.21
N SER A 102 -7.01 -0.66 -1.81
CA SER A 102 -6.28 -1.75 -1.14
C SER A 102 -5.03 -1.24 -0.41
N VAL A 103 -4.24 -0.36 -1.01
CA VAL A 103 -3.11 0.30 -0.35
C VAL A 103 -3.57 1.28 0.73
N ASN A 104 -4.66 2.03 0.50
CA ASN A 104 -5.23 2.92 1.52
C ASN A 104 -5.72 2.13 2.74
N PHE A 105 -6.37 0.99 2.52
CA PHE A 105 -6.79 0.08 3.58
C PHE A 105 -5.58 -0.46 4.36
N ALA A 106 -4.52 -0.89 3.66
CA ALA A 106 -3.28 -1.32 4.29
C ALA A 106 -2.63 -0.21 5.14
N LEU A 107 -2.62 1.05 4.65
CA LEU A 107 -2.11 2.18 5.43
C LEU A 107 -2.94 2.47 6.69
N ALA A 108 -4.27 2.32 6.62
CA ALA A 108 -5.14 2.48 7.78
C ALA A 108 -4.84 1.43 8.87
N LEU A 109 -4.59 0.18 8.47
CA LEU A 109 -4.18 -0.89 9.39
C LEU A 109 -2.79 -0.62 10.00
N LEU A 110 -1.89 -0.02 9.23
CA LEU A 110 -0.51 0.24 9.66
C LEU A 110 -0.35 1.54 10.47
N ASP A 111 -1.42 2.32 10.70
CA ASP A 111 -1.36 3.61 11.41
C ASP A 111 -0.56 3.55 12.74
N PRO A 112 -0.72 2.51 13.60
CA PRO A 112 0.03 2.39 14.85
C PRO A 112 1.54 2.22 14.68
N TRP A 113 1.99 1.76 13.51
CA TRP A 113 3.39 1.46 13.18
C TRP A 113 4.04 2.50 12.25
N ILE A 114 3.24 3.34 11.59
CA ILE A 114 3.72 4.40 10.68
C ILE A 114 3.99 5.71 11.45
N LYS A 115 3.07 6.15 12.31
CA LYS A 115 3.20 7.43 13.02
C LYS A 115 4.11 7.27 14.23
N ARG A 116 5.12 8.15 14.37
CA ARG A 116 5.69 8.41 15.70
C ARG A 116 4.64 9.18 16.48
N SER A 117 4.21 8.66 17.62
CA SER A 117 3.34 9.40 18.53
C SER A 117 4.05 10.71 18.88
N GLY A 118 3.57 11.83 18.35
CA GLY A 118 4.13 13.14 18.64
C GLY A 118 3.90 13.44 20.11
N VAL A 119 4.98 13.51 20.89
CA VAL A 119 4.89 14.03 22.26
C VAL A 119 4.57 15.52 22.14
N LEU A 120 3.31 15.88 22.36
CA LEU A 120 2.92 17.27 22.58
C LEU A 120 3.47 17.70 23.93
N MET A 121 4.61 18.40 23.91
CA MET A 121 5.21 18.98 25.09
C MET A 121 4.29 20.14 25.56
N LEU A 122 3.54 19.91 26.63
CA LEU A 122 2.68 20.96 27.21
C LEU A 122 3.57 21.99 27.91
N LYS A 123 3.89 23.09 27.21
CA LYS A 123 4.61 24.22 27.80
C LYS A 123 3.69 24.88 28.82
N ARG A 124 3.97 24.69 30.11
CA ARG A 124 3.35 25.50 31.18
C ARG A 124 3.86 26.92 31.03
N THR A 125 2.98 27.84 30.66
CA THR A 125 3.15 29.30 30.78
C THR A 125 2.73 29.76 32.16
#